data_AF-A0A410MG07-F1
#
_entry.id   AF-A0A410MG07-F1
#
_cell.length_a   1.000
_cell.length_b   1.000
_cell.length_c   1.000
_cell.angle_alpha   90.00
_cell.angle_beta   90.00
_cell.angle_gamma   90.00
#
_symmetry.space_group_name_H-M   'P 1'
#
loop_
_entity.id
_entity.type
_entity.pdbx_description
1 polymer ?
#
loop_
_entity_poly.entity_id
_entity_poly.type
_entity_poly.pdbx_seq_one_letter_code
_entity_poly.pdbx_strand_id
1 'polypeptide(L)'
;MSRREEYENRDIALIDILDTVLDKGVAIKGDIVISIAGIDLVYLDLKLLVSAVETLVQSKEDEWVESIRSENMDKEKEALAHATERS
;
A
#
# COMPACT_ATOMS: atom_id res chain seq x y z
N MET A 1 35.19 29.30 3.88
CA MET A 1 33.80 28.80 3.93
C MET A 1 33.41 28.75 5.39
N SER A 2 32.43 29.57 5.76
CA SER A 2 32.07 29.86 7.15
C SER A 2 31.09 28.81 7.65
N ARG A 3 31.21 28.36 8.91
CA ARG A 3 30.38 27.30 9.51
C ARG A 3 28.86 27.52 9.34
N ARG A 4 28.40 28.76 9.11
CA ARG A 4 27.00 29.08 8.82
C ARG A 4 26.51 28.58 7.45
N GLU A 5 27.36 28.62 6.42
CA GLU A 5 27.03 28.11 5.07
C GLU A 5 26.83 26.59 5.08
N GLU A 6 27.54 25.88 5.95
CA GLU A 6 27.43 24.41 6.08
C GLU A 6 26.10 23.98 6.71
N TYR A 7 25.56 24.74 7.67
CA TYR A 7 24.27 24.46 8.27
C TYR A 7 23.11 24.74 7.32
N GLU A 8 23.14 25.88 6.61
CA GLU A 8 22.10 26.21 5.63
C GLU A 8 22.01 25.14 4.53
N ASN A 9 23.16 24.65 4.05
CA ASN A 9 23.20 23.61 3.03
C ASN A 9 22.70 22.24 3.52
N ARG A 10 22.85 21.94 4.82
CA ARG A 10 22.31 20.70 5.43
C ARG A 10 20.80 20.78 5.62
N ASP A 11 20.27 21.94 5.99
CA ASP A 11 18.83 22.14 6.16
C ASP A 11 18.11 22.05 4.82
N ILE A 12 18.70 22.63 3.75
CA ILE A 12 18.19 22.50 2.38
C ILE A 12 18.19 21.02 1.93
N ALA A 13 19.24 20.25 2.25
CA ALA A 13 19.28 18.83 1.89
C ALA A 13 18.23 17.98 2.64
N LEU A 14 17.98 18.28 3.92
CA LEU A 14 16.97 17.56 4.69
C LEU A 14 15.55 17.85 4.18
N ILE A 15 15.27 19.10 3.81
CA ILE A 15 13.96 19.51 3.31
C ILE A 15 13.64 18.80 1.99
N ASP A 16 14.62 18.67 1.09
CA ASP A 16 14.47 17.99 -0.21
C ASP A 16 14.24 16.47 -0.05
N ILE A 17 14.95 15.86 0.91
CA ILE A 17 14.72 14.45 1.28
C ILE A 17 13.32 14.27 1.86
N LEU A 18 12.90 15.14 2.78
CA LEU A 18 11.58 15.07 3.39
C LEU A 18 10.47 15.23 2.35
N ASP A 19 10.60 16.21 1.45
CA ASP A 19 9.66 16.48 0.37
C ASP A 19 9.53 15.26 -0.56
N THR A 20 10.67 14.70 -0.98
CA THR A 20 10.69 13.49 -1.81
C THR A 20 10.02 12.30 -1.11
N VAL A 21 10.25 12.11 0.19
CA VAL A 21 9.64 11.03 0.97
C VAL A 21 8.15 11.25 1.19
N LEU A 22 7.70 12.50 1.38
CA LEU A 22 6.30 12.83 1.56
C LEU A 22 5.51 12.68 0.25
N ASP A 23 6.08 13.16 -0.87
CA ASP A 23 5.42 13.14 -2.18
C ASP A 23 5.45 11.75 -2.83
N LYS A 24 6.62 11.10 -2.87
CA LYS A 24 6.83 9.87 -3.64
C LYS A 24 6.85 8.61 -2.77
N GLY A 25 7.10 8.77 -1.47
CA GLY A 25 7.34 7.65 -0.57
C GLY A 25 8.69 6.96 -0.79
N VAL A 26 8.90 5.89 -0.03
CA VAL A 26 10.11 5.07 -0.02
C VAL A 26 9.74 3.62 -0.29
N ALA A 27 10.34 3.02 -1.31
CA ALA A 27 10.24 1.59 -1.56
C ALA A 27 11.37 0.82 -0.86
N ILE A 28 11.01 -0.21 -0.10
CA ILE A 28 11.93 -1.07 0.66
C ILE A 28 11.82 -2.48 0.06
N LYS A 29 12.96 -3.10 -0.22
CA LYS A 29 13.05 -4.53 -0.58
C LYS A 29 13.82 -5.26 0.49
N GLY A 30 13.37 -6.45 0.83
CA GLY A 30 14.06 -7.34 1.75
C GLY A 30 13.51 -8.75 1.65
N ASP A 31 14.11 -9.65 2.40
CA ASP A 31 13.73 -11.05 2.44
C ASP A 31 13.60 -11.51 3.89
N ILE A 32 12.66 -12.42 4.13
CA ILE A 32 12.48 -13.07 5.43
C ILE A 32 12.52 -14.57 5.24
N VAL A 33 13.28 -15.22 6.12
CA VAL A 33 13.29 -16.68 6.27
C VAL A 33 12.64 -17.04 7.59
N ILE A 34 11.66 -17.93 7.55
CA ILE A 34 11.03 -18.49 8.75
C ILE A 34 11.60 -19.89 8.95
N SER A 35 12.29 -20.06 10.07
CA SER A 35 13.00 -21.31 10.40
C SER A 35 12.49 -21.89 11.72
N ILE A 36 12.38 -23.23 11.78
CA ILE A 36 12.00 -23.97 12.99
C ILE A 36 13.05 -25.03 13.26
N ALA A 37 13.57 -25.08 14.48
CA ALA A 37 14.62 -26.03 14.89
C ALA A 37 15.85 -26.04 13.97
N GLY A 38 16.21 -24.88 13.41
CA GLY A 38 17.34 -24.74 12.49
C GLY A 38 17.07 -25.20 11.06
N ILE A 39 15.81 -25.51 10.72
CA ILE A 39 15.37 -25.85 9.37
C ILE A 39 14.62 -24.66 8.78
N ASP A 40 15.06 -24.18 7.63
CA ASP A 40 14.39 -23.11 6.89
C ASP A 40 13.16 -23.68 6.18
N LEU A 41 11.99 -23.13 6.49
CA LEU A 41 10.71 -23.64 5.97
C LEU A 41 10.13 -22.75 4.88
N VAL A 42 10.24 -21.43 5.06
CA VAL A 42 9.59 -20.45 4.19
C VAL A 42 10.57 -19.33 3.91
N TYR A 43 10.72 -19.02 2.62
CA TYR A 43 11.41 -17.83 2.13
C TYR A 43 10.38 -16.86 1.56
N LEU A 44 10.42 -15.61 1.99
CA LEU A 44 9.50 -14.56 1.56
C LEU A 44 10.30 -13.40 0.97
N ASP A 45 10.02 -13.07 -0.28
CA ASP A 45 10.46 -11.82 -0.90
C ASP A 45 9.51 -10.70 -0.49
N LEU A 46 10.01 -9.72 0.27
CA LEU A 46 9.24 -8.59 0.76
C LEU A 46 9.55 -7.33 -0.03
N LYS A 47 8.48 -6.68 -0.49
CA LYS A 47 8.51 -5.37 -1.12
C LYS A 47 7.49 -4.49 -0.39
N LEU A 48 7.95 -3.41 0.23
CA LEU A 48 7.13 -2.49 0.99
C LEU A 48 7.23 -1.10 0.36
N LEU A 49 6.14 -0.35 0.34
CA LEU A 49 6.12 1.06 -0.04
C LEU A 49 5.62 1.86 1.17
N VAL A 50 6.40 2.83 1.62
CA VAL A 50 6.10 3.72 2.74
C VAL A 50 5.86 5.11 2.16
N SER A 51 4.64 5.59 2.12
CA SER A 51 4.31 6.96 1.65
C SER A 51 3.36 7.66 2.61
N ALA A 52 3.15 8.95 2.40
CA ALA A 52 2.15 9.72 3.16
C ALA A 52 0.76 9.07 3.03
N VAL A 53 -0.03 9.16 4.10
CA VAL A 53 -1.36 8.53 4.21
C VAL A 53 -2.30 8.98 3.08
N GLU A 54 -2.25 10.26 2.68
CA GLU A 54 -3.04 10.80 1.57
C GLU A 54 -2.76 10.07 0.25
N THR A 55 -1.50 9.77 -0.06
CA THR A 55 -1.10 9.03 -1.28
C THR A 55 -1.50 7.56 -1.24
N LEU A 56 -1.54 6.94 -0.05
CA LEU A 56 -1.92 5.53 0.10
C LEU A 56 -3.43 5.31 -0.04
N VAL A 57 -4.25 6.17 0.57
CA VAL A 57 -5.72 6.05 0.55
C VAL A 57 -6.25 6.11 -0.88
N GLN A 58 -5.69 7.00 -1.71
CA GLN A 58 -6.09 7.14 -3.11
C GLN A 58 -5.73 5.95 -4.00
N SER A 59 -4.80 5.08 -3.58
CA SER A 59 -4.39 3.89 -4.35
C SER A 59 -5.10 2.60 -3.92
N LYS A 60 -5.75 2.60 -2.75
CA LYS A 60 -6.23 1.37 -2.09
C LYS A 60 -7.75 1.19 -2.13
N GLU A 61 -8.50 2.25 -2.40
CA GLU A 61 -9.97 2.20 -2.47
C GLU A 61 -10.50 1.61 -3.79
N ASP A 62 -9.74 1.65 -4.89
CA ASP A 62 -10.28 1.29 -6.21
C ASP A 62 -10.23 -0.22 -6.56
N GLU A 63 -9.34 -1.02 -5.94
CA GLU A 63 -9.08 -2.39 -6.45
C GLU A 63 -9.48 -3.52 -5.48
N TRP A 64 -9.37 -3.31 -4.16
CA TRP A 64 -9.60 -4.37 -3.17
C TRP A 64 -11.04 -4.46 -2.63
N VAL A 65 -11.84 -3.41 -2.74
CA VAL A 65 -13.23 -3.38 -2.23
C VAL A 65 -14.24 -3.87 -3.28
N GLU A 66 -13.94 -3.67 -4.58
CA GLU A 66 -14.77 -4.12 -5.70
C GLU A 66 -14.86 -5.66 -5.75
N SER A 67 -13.74 -6.37 -5.55
CA SER A 67 -13.66 -7.84 -5.62
C SER A 67 -14.36 -8.56 -4.47
N ILE A 68 -14.62 -7.88 -3.35
CA ILE A 68 -15.37 -8.45 -2.22
C ILE A 68 -16.89 -8.24 -2.44
N ARG A 69 -17.28 -7.21 -3.19
CA ARG A 69 -18.69 -6.84 -3.39
C ARG A 69 -19.33 -7.55 -4.59
N SER A 70 -18.54 -7.99 -5.57
CA SER A 70 -19.05 -8.63 -6.80
C SER A 70 -19.62 -10.04 -6.62
N GLU A 71 -19.24 -10.79 -5.57
CA GLU A 71 -19.69 -12.19 -5.47
C GLU A 71 -21.09 -12.36 -4.86
N ASN A 72 -21.62 -11.35 -4.16
CA ASN A 72 -22.87 -11.47 -3.39
C ASN A 72 -24.08 -10.70 -3.96
N MET A 73 -23.90 -9.80 -4.93
CA MET A 73 -25.00 -8.91 -5.36
C MET A 73 -25.72 -9.35 -6.65
N ASP A 74 -25.11 -10.24 -7.44
CA ASP A 74 -25.72 -10.73 -8.69
C ASP A 74 -26.79 -11.81 -8.46
N LYS A 75 -26.61 -12.65 -7.43
CA LYS A 75 -27.53 -13.76 -7.14
C LYS A 75 -28.88 -13.33 -6.56
N GLU A 76 -28.92 -12.19 -5.85
CA GLU A 76 -30.15 -11.70 -5.22
C GLU A 76 -31.08 -11.01 -6.24
N LYS A 77 -30.50 -10.37 -7.26
CA LYS A 77 -31.24 -9.69 -8.32
C LYS A 77 -31.97 -10.66 -9.25
N GLU A 78 -31.39 -11.83 -9.50
CA GLU A 78 -31.98 -12.88 -10.33
C GLU A 78 -33.15 -13.59 -9.62
N ALA A 79 -33.06 -13.82 -8.31
CA ALA A 79 -34.11 -14.47 -7.52
C ALA A 79 -35.39 -13.62 -7.39
N LEU A 80 -35.26 -12.29 -7.35
CA LEU A 80 -36.41 -11.37 -7.24
C LEU A 80 -37.15 -11.21 -8.57
N ALA A 81 -36.45 -11.30 -9.71
CA ALA A 81 -37.06 -11.21 -11.03
C ALA A 81 -38.04 -12.39 -11.31
N HIS A 82 -37.67 -13.60 -10.86
CA HIS A 82 -38.50 -14.79 -11.08
C HIS A 82 -39.72 -14.90 -10.16
N ALA A 83 -39.74 -14.19 -9.02
CA ALA A 83 -40.89 -14.20 -8.11
C ALA A 83 -42.02 -13.26 -8.58
N THR A 84 -41.70 -12.18 -9.31
CA THR A 84 -42.68 -11.19 -9.78
C THR A 84 -43.40 -11.61 -11.08
N GLU A 85 -42.91 -12.59 -11.83
CA GLU A 85 -43.51 -13.03 -13.10
C GLU A 85 -44.61 -14.12 -12.97
N ARG A 86 -44.87 -14.65 -11.77
CA ARG A 86 -45.83 -15.74 -11.56
C ARG A 86 -47.05 -15.43 -10.68
N SER A 87 -47.33 -14.17 -10.38
CA SER A 87 -48.59 -13.73 -9.73
C SER A 87 -49.40 -12.81 -10.62
#